data_AF-A0A0C9VJL5-F1
#
_entry.id   AF-A0A0C9VJL5-F1
#
_cell.length_a   1.000
_cell.length_b   1.000
_cell.length_c   1.000
_cell.angle_alpha   90.00
_cell.angle_beta   90.00
_cell.angle_gamma   90.00
#
_symmetry.space_group_name_H-M   'P 1'
#
loop_
_entity.id
_entity.type
_entity.pdbx_description
1 polymer ?
#
loop_
_entity_poly.entity_id
_entity_poly.type
_entity_poly.pdbx_seq_one_letter_code
_entity_poly.pdbx_strand_id
1 'polypeptide(L)'
;DRTKLPWFSRPEPILDLSIKEMLDKKCFYLANYKEVKCDLLGKADCPAFPDDLWHDVIVRNYINLDRVYNGCYSLEADTEFTQSIGDIELRIRGSGNTSKPIKEVRTHSEWTVPFHSVKNTVLFLYPNCKDEFVAYESFIISQFAATRPDEHRRVVPLNKAIRKEVA
;
A
#
# COMPACT_ATOMS: atom_id res chain seq x y z
N ASP A 1 -13.69 14.84 24.18
CA ASP A 1 -13.08 16.17 24.24
C ASP A 1 -11.66 16.10 23.65
N ARG A 2 -11.46 16.62 22.44
CA ARG A 2 -10.17 16.54 21.72
C ARG A 2 -9.10 17.45 22.36
N THR A 3 -9.52 18.41 23.19
CA THR A 3 -8.62 19.37 23.86
C THR A 3 -7.71 18.73 24.91
N LYS A 4 -8.03 17.51 25.36
CA LYS A 4 -7.23 16.75 26.33
C LYS A 4 -6.10 15.94 25.69
N LEU A 5 -6.00 15.92 24.36
CA LEU A 5 -4.96 15.15 23.67
C LEU A 5 -3.62 15.91 23.74
N PRO A 6 -2.49 15.24 24.05
CA PRO A 6 -1.19 15.88 24.27
C PRO A 6 -0.58 16.55 23.01
N TRP A 7 -1.19 16.33 21.85
CA TRP A 7 -0.82 16.98 20.59
C TRP A 7 -1.80 18.06 20.13
N PHE A 8 -2.95 18.24 20.78
CA PHE A 8 -3.99 19.18 20.33
C PHE A 8 -3.57 20.65 20.40
N SER A 9 -2.75 21.01 21.40
CA SER A 9 -2.26 22.37 21.60
C SER A 9 -0.92 22.64 20.94
N ARG A 10 -0.37 21.70 20.15
CA ARG A 10 0.90 21.92 19.47
C ARG A 10 0.68 22.86 18.27
N PRO A 11 1.55 23.86 18.08
CA PRO A 11 1.49 24.68 16.88
C PRO A 11 1.69 23.79 15.65
N GLU A 12 0.88 24.01 14.61
CA GLU A 12 1.08 23.32 13.34
C GLU A 12 2.46 23.67 12.77
N PRO A 13 3.25 22.68 12.34
CA PRO A 13 4.52 22.95 11.68
C PRO A 13 4.28 23.71 10.36
N ILE A 14 5.25 24.54 9.96
CA ILE A 14 5.24 25.15 8.63
C ILE A 14 5.52 24.03 7.62
N LEU A 15 4.50 23.66 6.86
CA LEU A 15 4.56 22.62 5.84
C LEU A 15 4.38 23.24 4.45
N ASP A 16 5.01 22.61 3.46
CA ASP A 16 4.73 22.91 2.07
C ASP A 16 3.24 22.62 1.76
N LEU A 17 2.65 23.39 0.82
CA LEU A 17 1.25 23.26 0.47
C LEU A 17 0.90 21.84 0.00
N SER A 18 1.78 21.20 -0.78
CA SER A 18 1.57 19.84 -1.28
C SER A 18 1.48 18.81 -0.15
N ILE A 19 2.29 18.99 0.90
CA ILE A 19 2.31 18.13 2.09
C ILE A 19 1.03 18.33 2.89
N LYS A 20 0.58 19.59 3.06
CA LYS A 20 -0.66 19.90 3.76
C LYS A 20 -1.86 19.26 3.07
N GLU A 21 -2.00 19.43 1.76
CA GLU A 21 -3.07 18.80 0.97
C GLU A 21 -3.07 17.27 1.09
N MET A 22 -1.88 16.65 1.10
CA MET A 22 -1.74 15.20 1.27
C MET A 22 -2.19 14.73 2.66
N LEU A 23 -1.83 15.47 3.72
CA LEU A 23 -2.24 15.16 5.09
C LEU A 23 -3.76 15.34 5.29
N ASP A 24 -4.34 16.38 4.70
CA ASP A 24 -5.79 16.61 4.76
C ASP A 24 -6.56 15.48 4.06
N LYS A 25 -6.09 15.03 2.88
CA LYS A 25 -6.63 13.85 2.19
C LYS A 25 -6.48 12.58 3.04
N LYS A 26 -5.32 12.34 3.64
CA LYS A 26 -5.10 11.18 4.53
C LYS A 26 -6.06 11.21 5.72
N CYS A 27 -6.27 12.36 6.35
CA CYS A 27 -7.25 12.52 7.42
C CYS A 27 -8.68 12.21 6.96
N PHE A 28 -9.09 12.71 5.79
CA PHE A 28 -10.40 12.45 5.21
C PHE A 28 -10.60 10.97 4.88
N TYR A 29 -9.61 10.30 4.28
CA TYR A 29 -9.68 8.88 3.94
C TYR A 29 -9.68 7.97 5.17
N LEU A 30 -8.90 8.32 6.21
CA LEU A 30 -8.92 7.60 7.49
C LEU A 30 -10.31 7.65 8.14
N ALA A 31 -11.01 8.78 8.06
CA ALA A 31 -12.34 8.92 8.63
C ALA A 31 -13.44 8.25 7.78
N ASN A 32 -13.27 8.19 6.45
CA ASN A 32 -14.32 7.81 5.50
C ASN A 32 -13.95 6.61 4.61
N TYR A 33 -13.09 5.71 5.09
CA TYR A 33 -12.52 4.60 4.29
C TYR A 33 -13.55 3.83 3.45
N LYS A 34 -14.68 3.41 4.04
CA LYS A 34 -15.68 2.59 3.35
C LYS A 34 -16.32 3.34 2.16
N GLU A 35 -16.62 4.62 2.35
CA GLU A 35 -17.20 5.47 1.30
C GLU A 35 -16.18 5.70 0.17
N VAL A 36 -14.93 5.99 0.54
CA VAL A 36 -13.83 6.16 -0.42
C VAL A 36 -13.60 4.89 -1.22
N LYS A 37 -13.59 3.71 -0.58
CA LYS A 37 -13.44 2.42 -1.29
C LYS A 37 -14.60 2.19 -2.26
N CYS A 38 -15.84 2.47 -1.86
CA CYS A 38 -17.01 2.32 -2.75
C CYS A 38 -16.95 3.28 -3.95
N ASP A 39 -16.66 4.56 -3.75
CA ASP A 39 -16.53 5.52 -4.86
C ASP A 39 -15.36 5.15 -5.79
N LEU A 40 -14.23 4.73 -5.21
CA LEU A 40 -13.03 4.33 -5.94
C LEU A 40 -13.28 3.11 -6.85
N LEU A 41 -13.88 2.05 -6.32
CA LEU A 41 -14.19 0.84 -7.08
C LEU A 41 -15.32 1.05 -8.11
N GLY A 42 -16.06 2.15 -8.00
CA GLY A 42 -17.04 2.57 -9.00
C GLY A 42 -16.45 3.30 -10.21
N LYS A 43 -15.17 3.67 -10.21
CA LYS A 43 -14.54 4.37 -11.34
C LYS A 43 -14.04 3.40 -12.39
N ALA A 44 -14.27 3.72 -13.68
CA ALA A 44 -13.85 2.88 -14.80
C ALA A 44 -12.32 2.84 -15.00
N ASP A 45 -11.61 3.87 -14.56
CA ASP A 45 -10.17 4.03 -14.61
C ASP A 45 -9.47 3.56 -13.31
N CYS A 46 -10.21 2.93 -12.39
CA CYS A 46 -9.66 2.39 -11.16
C CYS A 46 -8.62 1.30 -11.46
N PRO A 47 -7.38 1.41 -10.95
CA PRO A 47 -6.34 0.42 -11.21
C PRO A 47 -6.67 -0.91 -10.54
N ALA A 48 -6.33 -2.01 -11.22
CA ALA A 48 -6.44 -3.34 -10.65
C ALA A 48 -5.48 -3.50 -9.46
N PHE A 49 -6.04 -3.88 -8.30
CA PHE A 49 -5.28 -4.02 -7.06
C PHE A 49 -5.90 -5.12 -6.16
N PRO A 50 -5.09 -5.84 -5.36
CA PRO A 50 -5.62 -6.89 -4.46
C PRO A 50 -6.60 -6.33 -3.42
N ASP A 51 -7.75 -7.00 -3.25
CA ASP A 51 -8.85 -6.43 -2.46
C ASP A 51 -8.48 -6.23 -0.98
N ASP A 52 -7.68 -7.15 -0.45
CA ASP A 52 -7.17 -7.21 0.92
C ASP A 52 -6.14 -6.13 1.26
N LEU A 53 -5.70 -5.35 0.25
CA LEU A 53 -4.71 -4.29 0.39
C LEU A 53 -5.28 -2.88 0.16
N TRP A 54 -6.56 -2.75 -0.23
CA TRP A 54 -7.19 -1.45 -0.46
C TRP A 54 -7.21 -0.57 0.78
N HIS A 55 -7.40 -1.17 1.96
CA HIS A 55 -7.32 -0.41 3.21
C HIS A 55 -5.97 0.29 3.35
N ASP A 56 -4.89 -0.47 3.21
CA ASP A 56 -3.54 0.05 3.42
C ASP A 56 -3.16 1.10 2.37
N VAL A 57 -3.65 0.96 1.13
CA VAL A 57 -3.43 1.98 0.10
C VAL A 57 -4.23 3.26 0.36
N ILE A 58 -5.53 3.13 0.68
CA ILE A 58 -6.41 4.29 0.88
C ILE A 58 -5.93 5.14 2.04
N VAL A 59 -5.44 4.53 3.12
CA VAL A 59 -4.94 5.28 4.28
C VAL A 59 -3.45 5.60 4.22
N ARG A 60 -2.77 5.26 3.10
CA ARG A 60 -1.33 5.43 2.89
C ARG A 60 -0.51 4.81 4.04
N ASN A 61 -0.82 3.55 4.38
CA ASN A 61 -0.06 2.67 5.26
C ASN A 61 1.03 1.91 4.50
N TYR A 62 1.85 1.16 5.24
CA TYR A 62 2.85 0.28 4.66
C TYR A 62 2.20 -0.84 3.84
N ILE A 63 2.49 -0.85 2.54
CA ILE A 63 2.02 -1.90 1.62
C ILE A 63 3.14 -2.90 1.39
N ASN A 64 2.92 -4.16 1.79
CA ASN A 64 3.87 -5.23 1.54
C ASN A 64 3.88 -5.63 0.05
N LEU A 65 5.00 -5.39 -0.64
CA LEU A 65 5.13 -5.74 -2.07
C LEU A 65 5.08 -7.25 -2.32
N ASP A 66 5.43 -8.09 -1.35
CA ASP A 66 5.29 -9.54 -1.52
C ASP A 66 3.81 -9.90 -1.60
N ARG A 67 2.93 -9.28 -0.81
CA ARG A 67 1.47 -9.50 -0.91
C ARG A 67 0.93 -9.03 -2.25
N VAL A 68 1.34 -7.84 -2.70
CA VAL A 68 0.96 -7.32 -4.04
C VAL A 68 1.44 -8.26 -5.14
N TYR A 69 2.69 -8.70 -5.06
CA TYR A 69 3.30 -9.62 -6.03
C TYR A 69 2.49 -10.91 -6.13
N ASN A 70 2.15 -11.54 -5.02
CA ASN A 70 1.34 -12.77 -5.02
C ASN A 70 -0.10 -12.50 -5.50
N GLY A 71 -0.69 -11.35 -5.17
CA GLY A 71 -2.00 -10.93 -5.66
C GLY A 71 -2.04 -10.72 -7.18
N CYS A 72 -0.99 -10.14 -7.78
CA CYS A 72 -0.89 -9.95 -9.23
C CYS A 72 -0.90 -11.26 -10.02
N TYR A 73 -0.45 -12.37 -9.43
CA TYR A 73 -0.42 -13.69 -10.06
C TYR A 73 -1.47 -14.66 -9.51
N SER A 74 -2.36 -14.20 -8.62
CA SER A 74 -3.47 -15.01 -8.13
C SER A 74 -4.58 -15.02 -9.18
N LEU A 75 -4.79 -16.18 -9.82
CA LEU A 75 -5.91 -16.42 -10.74
C LEU A 75 -7.25 -16.63 -10.02
N GLU A 76 -7.23 -16.77 -8.69
CA GLU A 76 -8.38 -17.08 -7.86
C GLU A 76 -8.82 -15.83 -7.08
N ALA A 77 -10.13 -15.53 -7.10
CA ALA A 77 -10.71 -14.48 -6.27
C ALA A 77 -10.59 -14.88 -4.79
N ASP A 78 -9.89 -14.07 -3.99
CA ASP A 78 -9.79 -14.28 -2.53
C ASP A 78 -11.16 -13.99 -1.94
N THR A 79 -11.99 -15.03 -1.79
CA THR A 79 -13.32 -14.95 -1.19
C THR A 79 -13.18 -15.19 0.31
N GLU A 80 -13.02 -14.09 1.06
CA GLU A 80 -13.13 -14.13 2.52
C GLU A 80 -14.61 -14.09 2.89
N PHE A 81 -15.17 -15.25 3.27
CA PHE A 81 -16.52 -15.31 3.82
C PHE A 81 -16.44 -15.08 5.32
N THR A 82 -16.87 -13.91 5.78
CA THR A 82 -16.99 -13.62 7.21
C THR A 82 -18.48 -13.61 7.58
N GLN A 83 -18.88 -14.52 8.47
CA GLN A 83 -20.23 -14.58 9.00
C GLN A 83 -20.20 -14.55 10.53
N SER A 84 -20.91 -13.60 11.13
CA SER A 84 -21.09 -13.55 12.57
C SER A 84 -22.30 -14.37 13.00
N ILE A 85 -22.11 -15.23 14.01
CA ILE A 85 -23.19 -15.90 14.73
C ILE A 85 -23.07 -15.46 16.20
N GLY A 86 -23.93 -14.53 16.62
CA GLY A 86 -23.85 -13.93 17.96
C GLY A 86 -22.53 -13.16 18.16
N ASP A 87 -21.82 -13.43 19.25
CA ASP A 87 -20.51 -12.83 19.57
C ASP A 87 -19.32 -13.53 18.87
N ILE A 88 -19.57 -14.53 18.03
CA ILE A 88 -18.53 -15.29 17.34
C ILE A 88 -18.46 -14.87 15.87
N GLU A 89 -17.31 -14.36 15.46
CA GLU A 89 -16.99 -14.08 14.07
C GLU A 89 -16.37 -15.33 13.41
N LEU A 90 -17.08 -15.96 12.49
CA LEU A 90 -16.58 -17.09 11.71
C LEU A 90 -16.02 -16.58 10.38
N ARG A 91 -14.70 -16.69 10.21
CA ARG A 91 -13.99 -16.41 8.96
C ARG A 91 -13.71 -17.72 8.23
N ILE A 92 -14.50 -18.01 7.21
CA ILE A 92 -14.28 -19.14 6.31
C ILE A 92 -13.53 -18.60 5.10
N ARG A 93 -12.22 -18.86 5.05
CA ARG A 93 -11.43 -18.66 3.83
C ARG A 93 -11.72 -19.83 2.88
N GLY A 94 -12.34 -19.56 1.74
CA GLY A 94 -12.60 -20.57 0.71
C GLY A 94 -11.31 -21.31 0.34
N SER A 95 -11.34 -22.64 0.44
CA SER A 95 -10.17 -23.50 0.22
C SER A 95 -9.84 -23.62 -1.27
N GLY A 96 -9.12 -22.63 -1.81
CA GLY A 96 -8.11 -22.82 -2.88
C GLY A 96 -6.68 -22.76 -2.34
N ASN A 97 -6.53 -22.45 -1.05
CA ASN A 97 -5.25 -22.12 -0.43
C ASN A 97 -4.71 -23.30 0.39
N THR A 98 -4.34 -24.39 -0.29
CA THR A 98 -3.21 -25.21 0.19
C THR A 98 -1.96 -24.34 0.10
N SER A 99 -1.62 -23.65 1.20
CA SER A 99 -0.29 -23.12 1.53
C SER A 99 0.65 -22.91 0.33
N LYS A 100 0.25 -22.06 -0.63
CA LYS A 100 1.16 -21.68 -1.72
C LYS A 100 2.28 -20.88 -1.04
N PRO A 101 3.57 -21.24 -1.20
CA PRO A 101 4.64 -20.45 -0.63
C PRO A 101 4.50 -19.01 -1.15
N ILE A 102 4.41 -18.05 -0.22
CA ILE A 102 4.39 -16.62 -0.56
C ILE A 102 5.69 -16.36 -1.31
N LYS A 103 5.58 -16.03 -2.60
CA LYS A 103 6.76 -15.64 -3.37
C LYS A 103 7.23 -14.29 -2.86
N GLU A 104 8.49 -14.24 -2.44
CA GLU A 104 9.14 -13.01 -2.03
C GLU A 104 9.76 -12.35 -3.26
N VAL A 105 9.66 -11.02 -3.33
CA VAL A 105 10.40 -10.22 -4.30
C VAL A 105 11.89 -10.34 -3.97
N ARG A 106 12.72 -10.76 -4.94
CA ARG A 106 14.18 -10.94 -4.72
C ARG A 106 15.04 -10.19 -5.72
N THR A 107 14.50 -9.95 -6.91
CA THR A 107 15.20 -9.32 -8.03
C THR A 107 14.54 -8.02 -8.45
N HIS A 108 15.25 -7.23 -9.25
CA HIS A 108 14.71 -6.00 -9.83
C HIS A 108 13.42 -6.25 -10.64
N SER A 109 13.40 -7.27 -11.51
CA SER A 109 12.23 -7.59 -12.36
C SER A 109 11.01 -8.02 -11.55
N GLU A 110 11.22 -8.78 -10.46
CA GLU A 110 10.15 -9.15 -9.53
C GLU A 110 9.65 -7.96 -8.71
N TRP A 111 10.47 -6.93 -8.51
CA TRP A 111 10.09 -5.71 -7.79
C TRP A 111 9.29 -4.74 -8.67
N THR A 112 9.62 -4.63 -9.96
CA THR A 112 9.02 -3.64 -10.87
C THR A 112 7.49 -3.75 -10.94
N VAL A 113 6.96 -4.96 -11.15
CA VAL A 113 5.51 -5.19 -11.30
C VAL A 113 4.70 -4.77 -10.06
N PRO A 114 4.97 -5.31 -8.85
CA PRO A 114 4.22 -4.94 -7.66
C PRO A 114 4.46 -3.48 -7.27
N PHE A 115 5.66 -2.93 -7.51
CA PHE A 115 5.92 -1.52 -7.25
C PHE A 115 5.12 -0.60 -8.17
N HIS A 116 5.05 -0.89 -9.47
CA HIS A 116 4.22 -0.13 -10.41
C HIS A 116 2.73 -0.21 -10.09
N SER A 117 2.26 -1.39 -9.69
CA SER A 117 0.87 -1.56 -9.22
C SER A 117 0.58 -0.66 -8.01
N VAL A 118 1.46 -0.67 -6.99
CA VAL A 118 1.33 0.24 -5.83
C VAL A 118 1.42 1.71 -6.25
N LYS A 119 2.42 2.07 -7.06
CA LYS A 119 2.62 3.45 -7.54
C LYS A 119 1.38 3.97 -8.24
N ASN A 120 0.82 3.24 -9.20
CA ASN A 120 -0.37 3.66 -9.95
C ASN A 120 -1.57 3.83 -9.02
N THR A 121 -1.77 2.90 -8.10
CA THR A 121 -2.89 2.94 -7.15
C THR A 121 -2.77 4.10 -6.15
N VAL A 122 -1.57 4.35 -5.63
CA VAL A 122 -1.33 5.48 -4.74
C VAL A 122 -1.45 6.81 -5.49
N LEU A 123 -0.93 6.93 -6.71
CA LEU A 123 -1.03 8.16 -7.50
C LEU A 123 -2.46 8.47 -7.95
N PHE A 124 -3.31 7.44 -8.08
CA PHE A 124 -4.75 7.64 -8.33
C PHE A 124 -5.42 8.37 -7.15
N LEU A 125 -5.07 8.02 -5.91
CA LEU A 125 -5.61 8.63 -4.69
C LEU A 125 -4.87 9.91 -4.28
N TYR A 126 -3.57 9.96 -4.52
CA TYR A 126 -2.65 11.01 -4.11
C TYR A 126 -1.79 11.51 -5.29
N PRO A 127 -2.37 12.28 -6.23
CA PRO A 127 -1.64 12.75 -7.41
C PRO A 127 -0.41 13.59 -7.10
N ASN A 128 -0.42 14.31 -5.97
CA ASN A 128 0.65 15.21 -5.53
C ASN A 128 1.95 14.47 -5.17
N CYS A 129 1.90 13.14 -4.97
CA CYS A 129 3.09 12.33 -4.68
C CYS A 129 3.86 11.90 -5.93
N LYS A 130 3.51 12.37 -7.14
CA LYS A 130 4.11 11.93 -8.39
C LYS A 130 5.64 12.06 -8.41
N ASP A 131 6.15 13.23 -8.04
CA ASP A 131 7.58 13.52 -8.10
C ASP A 131 8.35 12.71 -7.04
N GLU A 132 7.77 12.55 -5.85
CA GLU A 132 8.28 11.68 -4.78
C GLU A 132 8.46 10.24 -5.28
N PHE A 133 7.42 9.68 -5.94
CA PHE A 133 7.48 8.32 -6.47
C PHE A 133 8.48 8.17 -7.63
N VAL A 134 8.62 9.18 -8.50
CA VAL A 134 9.61 9.14 -9.60
C VAL A 134 11.04 9.17 -9.06
N ALA A 135 11.31 10.04 -8.08
CA ALA A 135 12.61 10.12 -7.43
C ALA A 135 12.92 8.82 -6.67
N TYR A 136 11.96 8.29 -5.92
CA TYR A 136 12.11 7.04 -5.17
C TYR A 136 12.35 5.83 -6.07
N GLU A 137 11.59 5.72 -7.16
CA GLU A 137 11.77 4.65 -8.14
C GLU A 137 13.17 4.69 -8.76
N SER A 138 13.59 5.87 -9.21
CA SER A 138 14.93 6.07 -9.79
C SER A 138 16.03 5.69 -8.79
N PHE A 139 15.84 6.05 -7.51
CA PHE A 139 16.74 5.67 -6.43
C PHE A 139 16.83 4.15 -6.28
N ILE A 140 15.70 3.43 -6.14
CA ILE A 140 15.74 1.97 -5.96
C ILE A 140 16.30 1.26 -7.20
N ILE A 141 15.96 1.71 -8.41
CA ILE A 141 16.55 1.18 -9.66
C ILE A 141 18.06 1.37 -9.65
N SER A 142 18.56 2.53 -9.21
CA SER A 142 20.01 2.78 -9.09
C SER A 142 20.68 1.82 -8.11
N GLN A 143 20.02 1.46 -7.00
CA GLN A 143 20.53 0.48 -6.04
C GLN A 143 20.63 -0.92 -6.66
N PHE A 144 19.61 -1.34 -7.43
CA PHE A 144 19.67 -2.61 -8.16
C PHE A 144 20.76 -2.60 -9.24
N ALA A 145 20.95 -1.48 -9.95
CA ALA A 145 21.97 -1.35 -10.99
C ALA A 145 23.40 -1.36 -10.42
N ALA A 146 23.60 -0.76 -9.23
CA ALA A 146 24.89 -0.74 -8.54
C ALA A 146 25.22 -2.05 -7.80
N THR A 147 24.23 -2.92 -7.62
CA THR A 147 24.38 -4.19 -6.90
C THR A 147 24.49 -5.36 -7.88
N ARG A 148 25.40 -6.30 -7.61
CA ARG A 148 25.51 -7.53 -8.42
C ARG A 148 24.21 -8.33 -8.34
N PRO A 149 23.77 -9.02 -9.42
CA PRO A 149 22.51 -9.79 -9.42
C PRO A 149 22.36 -10.76 -8.24
N ASP A 150 23.43 -11.47 -7.87
CA ASP A 150 23.44 -12.41 -6.74
C ASP A 150 23.21 -11.75 -5.36
N GLU A 151 23.39 -10.44 -5.30
CA GLU A 151 23.23 -9.61 -4.10
C GLU A 151 21.97 -8.73 -4.14
N HIS A 152 21.15 -8.79 -5.20
CA HIS A 152 19.88 -8.04 -5.30
C HIS A 152 18.95 -8.29 -4.10
N ARG A 153 19.05 -9.47 -3.48
CA ARG A 153 18.37 -9.81 -2.23
C ARG A 153 18.64 -8.85 -1.06
N ARG A 154 19.71 -8.03 -1.11
CA ARG A 154 20.04 -7.01 -0.10
C ARG A 154 19.32 -5.68 -0.34
N VAL A 155 19.01 -5.37 -1.60
CA VAL A 155 18.26 -4.15 -1.97
C VAL A 155 16.80 -4.26 -1.50
N VAL A 156 16.25 -5.46 -1.46
CA VAL A 156 14.86 -5.70 -1.04
C VAL A 156 14.60 -5.32 0.44
N PRO A 157 15.40 -5.76 1.43
CA PRO A 157 15.29 -5.29 2.81
C PRO A 157 15.46 -3.77 2.95
N LEU A 158 16.38 -3.16 2.20
CA LEU A 158 16.54 -1.70 2.18
C LEU A 158 15.25 -1.01 1.71
N ASN A 159 14.70 -1.43 0.57
CA ASN A 159 13.42 -0.95 0.06
C ASN A 159 12.28 -1.14 1.08
N LYS A 160 12.21 -2.31 1.74
CA LYS A 160 11.21 -2.58 2.80
C LYS A 160 11.36 -1.63 3.99
N ALA A 161 12.59 -1.39 4.45
CA ALA A 161 12.87 -0.49 5.56
C ALA A 161 12.48 0.96 5.24
N ILE A 162 12.90 1.47 4.08
CA ILE A 162 12.56 2.85 3.66
C ILE A 162 11.04 3.04 3.57
N ARG A 163 10.33 2.11 2.91
CA ARG A 163 8.87 2.22 2.77
C ARG A 163 8.12 2.07 4.09
N LYS A 164 8.69 1.37 5.06
CA LYS A 164 8.11 1.23 6.41
C LYS A 164 8.29 2.51 7.24
N GLU A 165 9.41 3.21 7.06
CA GLU A 165 9.67 4.48 7.75
C GLU A 165 8.77 5.62 7.26
N VAL A 166 8.42 5.63 5.97
CA VAL A 166 7.67 6.73 5.33
C VAL A 166 6.13 6.57 5.44
N ALA A 167 5.65 5.38 5.82
CA ALA A 167 4.22 5.05 5.89
C ALA A 167 3.55 5.55 7.19
#